data_AF-A0A091RS34-F1
#
_entry.id   AF-A0A091RS34-F1
#
_cell.length_a   1.000
_cell.length_b   1.000
_cell.length_c   1.000
_cell.angle_alpha   90.00
_cell.angle_beta   90.00
_cell.angle_gamma   90.00
#
_symmetry.space_group_name_H-M   'P 1'
#
loop_
_entity.id
_entity.type
_entity.pdbx_description
1 polymer ?
#
loop_
_entity_poly.entity_id
_entity_poly.type
_entity_poly.pdbx_seq_one_letter_code
_entity_poly.pdbx_strand_id
1 'polypeptide(L)'
;ESEEIKSNELDAKLRVTKGELEKQIQEKSDHLEVHHAKIKELEDLKRTFKEGMDELRTLRTKVKCLEDERLRTEDELSKYKEIINRQKSEIQNLLDRVKTVDRLQDQHQRDEQEISALKEEIDGFNSLIADLQKDIEGSRKRESELLIFTEKLTSKNAQLQSENNSLQSQVDKLSYSERELQNQLECVQQAKDDLATRLQKEEDQRKLEVETLQAQLALEQEELAALRTHVDELKDELATQKRKHAANLKDLAKQLQLARRKLDQMENGNYDKEVSSMGSRSSSSGSLNARSSNEDRSPENTGSAVAVDSFPEVDKAVLVERILRLQKAHARKNEKMEFMEDHIKQLVEEIRKKTKIIQSYILREEAGTLSSEASDFNKVHLSRRGGIMASLYTSHPADSGLTLELSLEINRKLQAVLEDTLLKNITLKENLQTLGTEIERLIKHKHELEQRIKQT
;
A
#
# COMPACT_ATOMS: atom_id res chain seq x y z
N GLU A 1 147.56 -100.30 105.47
CA GLU A 1 146.19 -100.87 105.47
C GLU A 1 145.10 -99.96 106.06
N SER A 2 145.22 -99.37 107.26
CA SER A 2 144.12 -98.53 107.83
C SER A 2 143.90 -97.17 107.13
N GLU A 3 144.96 -96.51 106.65
CA GLU A 3 144.86 -95.17 106.03
C GLU A 3 144.45 -95.22 104.54
N GLU A 4 144.82 -96.28 103.84
CA GLU A 4 144.58 -96.48 102.41
C GLU A 4 143.10 -96.68 102.09
N ILE A 5 142.38 -97.41 102.95
CA ILE A 5 140.93 -97.61 102.85
C ILE A 5 140.19 -96.29 103.08
N LYS A 6 140.60 -95.49 104.08
CA LYS A 6 140.04 -94.16 104.33
C LYS A 6 140.30 -93.18 103.18
N SER A 7 141.51 -93.22 102.58
CA SER A 7 141.85 -92.39 101.42
C SER A 7 140.97 -92.75 100.22
N ASN A 8 140.82 -94.04 99.90
CA ASN A 8 139.96 -94.50 98.81
C ASN A 8 138.47 -94.20 99.04
N GLU A 9 137.97 -94.28 100.28
CA GLU A 9 136.59 -93.92 100.61
C GLU A 9 136.36 -92.39 100.51
N LEU A 10 137.34 -91.58 100.90
CA LEU A 10 137.33 -90.12 100.70
C LEU A 10 137.40 -89.75 99.22
N ASP A 11 138.23 -90.40 98.41
CA ASP A 11 138.36 -90.13 96.97
C ASP A 11 137.11 -90.58 96.20
N ALA A 12 136.49 -91.69 96.61
CA ALA A 12 135.17 -92.10 96.10
C ALA A 12 134.09 -91.07 96.43
N LYS A 13 134.02 -90.58 97.68
CA LYS A 13 133.08 -89.51 98.09
C LYS A 13 133.37 -88.19 97.37
N LEU A 14 134.64 -87.83 97.17
CA LEU A 14 135.04 -86.65 96.39
C LEU A 14 134.62 -86.78 94.92
N ARG A 15 134.77 -87.97 94.33
CA ARG A 15 134.38 -88.23 92.93
C ARG A 15 132.86 -88.23 92.74
N VAL A 16 132.10 -88.79 93.68
CA VAL A 16 130.63 -88.73 93.69
C VAL A 16 130.16 -87.29 93.87
N THR A 17 130.61 -86.58 94.90
CA THR A 17 130.22 -85.18 95.13
C THR A 17 130.66 -84.24 94.00
N LYS A 18 131.80 -84.50 93.35
CA LYS A 18 132.22 -83.77 92.14
C LYS A 18 131.29 -84.06 90.96
N GLY A 19 130.92 -85.31 90.71
CA GLY A 19 129.98 -85.68 89.66
C GLY A 19 128.56 -85.14 89.92
N GLU A 20 128.11 -85.10 91.17
CA GLU A 20 126.86 -84.46 91.59
C GLU A 20 126.92 -82.93 91.41
N LEU A 21 128.07 -82.30 91.69
CA LEU A 21 128.28 -80.87 91.45
C LEU A 21 128.30 -80.54 89.95
N GLU A 22 129.00 -81.35 89.13
CA GLU A 22 129.02 -81.23 87.67
C GLU A 22 127.60 -81.43 87.08
N LYS A 23 126.84 -82.40 87.61
CA LYS A 23 125.42 -82.58 87.25
C LYS A 23 124.55 -81.39 87.65
N GLN A 24 124.72 -80.83 88.85
CA GLN A 24 124.01 -79.62 89.27
C GLN A 24 124.41 -78.37 88.45
N ILE A 25 125.66 -78.30 87.98
CA ILE A 25 126.12 -77.23 87.08
C ILE A 25 125.47 -77.39 85.69
N GLN A 26 125.43 -78.61 85.15
CA GLN A 26 124.76 -78.89 83.88
C GLN A 26 123.25 -78.64 83.97
N GLU A 27 122.56 -79.16 85.00
CA GLU A 27 121.14 -78.91 85.23
C GLU A 27 120.83 -77.41 85.38
N LYS A 28 121.71 -76.64 86.03
CA LYS A 28 121.60 -75.17 86.06
C LYS A 28 121.83 -74.52 84.70
N SER A 29 122.73 -75.04 83.87
CA SER A 29 122.98 -74.57 82.51
C SER A 29 121.76 -74.85 81.61
N ASP A 30 121.25 -76.07 81.61
CA ASP A 30 120.07 -76.49 80.85
C ASP A 30 118.83 -75.69 81.28
N HIS A 31 118.65 -75.47 82.58
CA HIS A 31 117.62 -74.57 83.09
C HIS A 31 117.83 -73.13 82.61
N LEU A 32 119.07 -72.63 82.59
CA LEU A 32 119.38 -71.31 82.03
C LEU A 32 118.98 -71.22 80.56
N GLU A 33 119.34 -72.22 79.74
CA GLU A 33 119.01 -72.25 78.31
C GLU A 33 117.50 -72.29 78.06
N VAL A 34 116.76 -73.12 78.80
CA VAL A 34 115.28 -73.15 78.74
C VAL A 34 114.68 -71.81 79.20
N HIS A 35 115.26 -71.14 80.19
CA HIS A 35 114.83 -69.80 80.59
C HIS A 35 115.12 -68.76 79.49
N HIS A 36 116.29 -68.79 78.84
CA HIS A 36 116.61 -67.89 77.73
C HIS A 36 115.71 -68.14 76.51
N ALA A 37 115.41 -69.40 76.18
CA ALA A 37 114.48 -69.75 75.11
C ALA A 37 113.07 -69.21 75.39
N LYS A 38 112.55 -69.40 76.61
CA LYS A 38 111.24 -68.85 77.03
C LYS A 38 111.21 -67.32 77.06
N ILE A 39 112.31 -66.66 77.45
CA ILE A 39 112.42 -65.19 77.36
C ILE A 39 112.31 -64.75 75.90
N LYS A 40 113.04 -65.40 74.99
CA LYS A 40 113.00 -65.11 73.56
C LYS A 40 111.62 -65.34 72.94
N GLU A 41 110.97 -66.47 73.23
CA GLU A 41 109.59 -66.74 72.79
C GLU A 41 108.60 -65.67 73.29
N LEU A 42 108.77 -65.22 74.53
CA LEU A 42 107.93 -64.19 75.15
C LEU A 42 108.22 -62.79 74.56
N GLU A 43 109.45 -62.51 74.13
CA GLU A 43 109.84 -61.32 73.38
C GLU A 43 109.29 -61.34 71.94
N ASP A 44 109.37 -62.48 71.25
CA ASP A 44 108.81 -62.68 69.91
C ASP A 44 107.26 -62.59 69.93
N LEU A 45 106.62 -63.13 70.97
CA LEU A 45 105.17 -62.99 71.17
C LEU A 45 104.77 -61.54 71.49
N LYS A 46 105.56 -60.81 72.31
CA LYS A 46 105.37 -59.38 72.55
C LYS A 46 105.52 -58.56 71.26
N ARG A 47 106.49 -58.91 70.41
CA ARG A 47 106.76 -58.26 69.13
C ARG A 47 105.59 -58.44 68.16
N THR A 48 105.19 -59.69 67.90
CA THR A 48 104.05 -60.01 67.03
C THR A 48 102.72 -59.44 67.54
N PHE A 49 102.48 -59.46 68.86
CA PHE A 49 101.32 -58.79 69.46
C PHE A 49 101.34 -57.26 69.25
N LYS A 50 102.52 -56.63 69.31
CA LYS A 50 102.67 -55.20 69.06
C LYS A 50 102.47 -54.85 67.58
N GLU A 51 103.05 -55.64 66.67
CA GLU A 51 102.85 -55.53 65.22
C GLU A 51 101.35 -55.64 64.88
N GLY A 52 100.65 -56.68 65.38
CA GLY A 52 99.19 -56.82 65.19
C GLY A 52 98.35 -55.71 65.83
N MET A 53 98.80 -55.13 66.95
CA MET A 53 98.18 -53.95 67.55
C MET A 53 98.34 -52.69 66.68
N ASP A 54 99.51 -52.51 66.05
CA ASP A 54 99.78 -51.39 65.15
C ASP A 54 99.04 -51.56 63.81
N GLU A 55 98.99 -52.78 63.25
CA GLU A 55 98.13 -53.12 62.10
C GLU A 55 96.66 -52.83 62.40
N LEU A 56 96.14 -53.28 63.54
CA LEU A 56 94.75 -53.04 63.93
C LEU A 56 94.44 -51.53 64.11
N ARG A 57 95.41 -50.73 64.57
CA ARG A 57 95.30 -49.26 64.58
C ARG A 57 95.24 -48.69 63.16
N THR A 58 96.12 -49.10 62.25
CA THR A 58 96.12 -48.60 60.87
C THR A 58 94.84 -48.98 60.11
N LEU A 59 94.36 -50.21 60.26
CA LEU A 59 93.08 -50.67 59.70
C LEU A 59 91.90 -49.87 60.26
N ARG A 60 91.86 -49.62 61.57
CA ARG A 60 90.81 -48.79 62.20
C ARG A 60 90.81 -47.35 61.65
N THR A 61 91.99 -46.75 61.46
CA THR A 61 92.10 -45.42 60.83
C THR A 61 91.65 -45.46 59.38
N LYS A 62 92.02 -46.49 58.61
CA LYS A 62 91.61 -46.65 57.21
C LYS A 62 90.09 -46.81 57.06
N VAL A 63 89.45 -47.61 57.91
CA VAL A 63 87.98 -47.75 57.95
C VAL A 63 87.33 -46.40 58.19
N LYS A 64 87.81 -45.63 59.18
CA LYS A 64 87.28 -44.29 59.45
C LYS A 64 87.42 -43.35 58.24
N CYS A 65 88.58 -43.31 57.59
CA CYS A 65 88.77 -42.48 56.40
C CYS A 65 87.81 -42.87 55.25
N LEU A 66 87.57 -44.17 55.05
CA LEU A 66 86.62 -44.67 54.04
C LEU A 66 85.16 -44.36 54.42
N GLU A 67 84.80 -44.36 55.71
CA GLU A 67 83.48 -43.91 56.18
C GLU A 67 83.29 -42.40 55.96
N ASP A 68 84.30 -41.59 56.27
CA ASP A 68 84.30 -40.14 56.01
C ASP A 68 84.23 -39.82 54.49
N GLU A 69 84.87 -40.62 53.64
CA GLU A 69 84.72 -40.55 52.18
C GLU A 69 83.32 -40.97 51.71
N ARG A 70 82.79 -42.09 52.22
CA ARG A 70 81.43 -42.56 51.89
C ARG A 70 80.39 -41.48 52.20
N LEU A 71 80.44 -40.89 53.40
CA LEU A 71 79.54 -39.82 53.82
C LEU A 71 79.63 -38.59 52.89
N ARG A 72 80.84 -38.17 52.50
CA ARG A 72 81.01 -37.07 51.53
C ARG A 72 80.39 -37.39 50.18
N THR A 73 80.59 -38.60 49.65
CA THR A 73 79.95 -39.01 48.39
C THR A 73 78.43 -39.12 48.50
N GLU A 74 77.90 -39.49 49.66
CA GLU A 74 76.47 -39.61 49.96
C GLU A 74 75.79 -38.22 50.04
N ASP A 75 76.47 -37.23 50.63
CA ASP A 75 76.07 -35.81 50.61
C ASP A 75 76.09 -35.21 49.20
N GLU A 76 77.13 -35.48 48.42
CA GLU A 76 77.22 -35.02 47.02
C GLU A 76 76.11 -35.61 46.16
N LEU A 77 75.86 -36.93 46.27
CA LEU A 77 74.81 -37.62 45.54
C LEU A 77 73.41 -37.11 45.94
N SER A 78 73.23 -36.70 47.20
CA SER A 78 72.00 -36.04 47.67
C SER A 78 71.81 -34.65 47.03
N LYS A 79 72.86 -33.82 46.97
CA LYS A 79 72.83 -32.52 46.25
C LYS A 79 72.51 -32.68 44.77
N TYR A 80 73.11 -33.67 44.10
CA TYR A 80 72.79 -33.96 42.69
C TYR A 80 71.33 -34.40 42.50
N LYS A 81 70.76 -35.20 43.41
CA LYS A 81 69.32 -35.55 43.38
C LYS A 81 68.42 -34.32 43.53
N GLU A 82 68.75 -33.39 44.43
CA GLU A 82 67.99 -32.15 44.60
C GLU A 82 68.03 -31.27 43.34
N ILE A 83 69.21 -31.10 42.73
CA ILE A 83 69.38 -30.36 41.47
C ILE A 83 68.55 -31.00 40.35
N ILE A 84 68.61 -32.33 40.19
CA ILE A 84 67.81 -33.07 39.20
C ILE A 84 66.31 -32.88 39.43
N ASN A 85 65.85 -32.92 40.68
CA ASN A 85 64.43 -32.72 41.00
C ASN A 85 63.97 -31.28 40.70
N ARG A 86 64.82 -30.27 40.98
CA ARG A 86 64.57 -28.86 40.61
C ARG A 86 64.54 -28.67 39.09
N GLN A 87 65.48 -29.27 38.37
CA GLN A 87 65.51 -29.21 36.90
C GLN A 87 64.27 -29.89 36.28
N LYS A 88 63.80 -31.01 36.85
CA LYS A 88 62.56 -31.68 36.40
C LYS A 88 61.32 -30.80 36.58
N SER A 89 61.18 -30.11 37.72
CA SER A 89 60.04 -29.20 37.93
C SER A 89 60.13 -27.95 37.05
N GLU A 90 61.33 -27.44 36.80
CA GLU A 90 61.56 -26.33 35.86
C GLU A 90 61.24 -26.71 34.40
N ILE A 91 61.67 -27.90 33.94
CA ILE A 91 61.31 -28.43 32.62
C ILE A 91 59.78 -28.60 32.50
N GLN A 92 59.11 -29.12 33.53
CA GLN A 92 57.65 -29.24 33.52
C GLN A 92 56.95 -27.87 33.41
N ASN A 93 57.39 -26.89 34.20
CA ASN A 93 56.88 -25.52 34.14
C ASN A 93 57.11 -24.88 32.75
N LEU A 94 58.26 -25.12 32.12
CA LEU A 94 58.54 -24.64 30.76
C LEU A 94 57.64 -25.31 29.72
N LEU A 95 57.43 -26.63 29.81
CA LEU A 95 56.50 -27.36 28.92
C LEU A 95 55.06 -26.85 29.05
N ASP A 96 54.59 -26.54 30.27
CA ASP A 96 53.24 -26.03 30.48
C ASP A 96 53.10 -24.56 30.03
N ARG A 97 54.18 -23.76 30.09
CA ARG A 97 54.24 -22.44 29.44
C ARG A 97 54.19 -22.54 27.92
N VAL A 98 54.91 -23.47 27.29
CA VAL A 98 54.86 -23.70 25.83
C VAL A 98 53.44 -24.04 25.40
N LYS A 99 52.78 -25.03 26.03
CA LYS A 99 51.37 -25.38 25.76
C LYS A 99 50.41 -24.19 25.90
N THR A 100 50.73 -23.23 26.77
CA THR A 100 49.92 -22.02 26.96
C THR A 100 50.14 -21.01 25.83
N VAL A 101 51.39 -20.87 25.34
CA VAL A 101 51.71 -20.07 24.15
C VAL A 101 51.06 -20.67 22.90
N ASP A 102 51.15 -21.99 22.70
CA ASP A 102 50.54 -22.68 21.55
C ASP A 102 49.02 -22.40 21.49
N ARG A 103 48.30 -22.54 22.61
CA ARG A 103 46.86 -22.22 22.69
C ARG A 103 46.53 -20.76 22.41
N LEU A 104 47.38 -19.83 22.84
CA LEU A 104 47.21 -18.40 22.55
C LEU A 104 47.48 -18.10 21.08
N GLN A 105 48.42 -18.79 20.46
CA GLN A 105 48.70 -18.68 19.02
C GLN A 105 47.55 -19.25 18.18
N ASP A 106 47.00 -20.41 18.56
CA ASP A 106 45.79 -20.98 17.93
C ASP A 106 44.58 -20.05 18.05
N GLN A 107 44.41 -19.39 19.21
CA GLN A 107 43.33 -18.41 19.40
C GLN A 107 43.56 -17.18 18.53
N HIS A 108 44.78 -16.63 18.53
CA HIS A 108 45.11 -15.46 17.72
C HIS A 108 44.87 -15.71 16.22
N GLN A 109 45.20 -16.90 15.70
CA GLN A 109 44.91 -17.27 14.31
C GLN A 109 43.40 -17.35 14.01
N ARG A 110 42.57 -17.82 14.96
CA ARG A 110 41.11 -17.78 14.83
C ARG A 110 40.60 -16.34 14.82
N ASP A 111 41.08 -15.51 15.73
CA ASP A 111 40.70 -14.10 15.84
C ASP A 111 41.09 -13.32 14.58
N GLU A 112 42.27 -13.59 13.98
CA GLU A 112 42.69 -12.99 12.70
C GLU A 112 41.78 -13.41 11.54
N GLN A 113 41.36 -14.67 11.49
CA GLN A 113 40.42 -15.17 10.47
C GLN A 113 39.03 -14.53 10.61
N GLU A 114 38.51 -14.43 11.83
CA GLU A 114 37.24 -13.74 12.12
C GLU A 114 37.30 -12.25 11.75
N ILE A 115 38.40 -11.57 12.10
CA ILE A 115 38.63 -10.17 11.71
C ILE A 115 38.73 -10.02 10.18
N SER A 116 39.28 -11.00 9.46
CA SER A 116 39.31 -10.97 7.99
C SER A 116 37.91 -11.12 7.40
N ALA A 117 37.12 -12.09 7.88
CA ALA A 117 35.75 -12.30 7.42
C ALA A 117 34.86 -11.07 7.69
N LEU A 118 34.95 -10.47 8.88
CA LEU A 118 34.22 -9.24 9.23
C LEU A 118 34.62 -8.04 8.37
N LYS A 119 35.88 -7.95 7.92
CA LYS A 119 36.30 -6.91 6.96
C LYS A 119 35.69 -7.13 5.58
N GLU A 120 35.67 -8.36 5.10
CA GLU A 120 35.03 -8.71 3.82
C GLU A 120 33.53 -8.41 3.84
N GLU A 121 32.84 -8.69 4.95
CA GLU A 121 31.43 -8.29 5.14
C GLU A 121 31.25 -6.76 5.14
N ILE A 122 32.12 -6.02 5.85
CA ILE A 122 32.08 -4.55 5.87
C ILE A 122 32.30 -3.96 4.47
N ASP A 123 33.26 -4.47 3.70
CA ASP A 123 33.50 -4.04 2.33
C ASP A 123 32.34 -4.41 1.39
N GLY A 124 31.71 -5.56 1.62
CA GLY A 124 30.45 -5.95 0.98
C GLY A 124 29.32 -4.95 1.27
N PHE A 125 29.10 -4.58 2.53
CA PHE A 125 28.10 -3.57 2.89
C PHE A 125 28.43 -2.17 2.34
N ASN A 126 29.70 -1.77 2.33
CA ASN A 126 30.14 -0.49 1.76
C ASN A 126 29.85 -0.42 0.24
N SER A 127 30.09 -1.51 -0.50
CA SER A 127 29.76 -1.55 -1.93
C SER A 127 28.25 -1.47 -2.19
N LEU A 128 27.43 -2.20 -1.42
CA LEU A 128 25.97 -2.11 -1.48
C LEU A 128 25.45 -0.70 -1.14
N ILE A 129 26.03 -0.03 -0.13
CA ILE A 129 25.67 1.34 0.23
C ILE A 129 25.99 2.31 -0.93
N ALA A 130 27.13 2.15 -1.60
CA ALA A 130 27.50 2.99 -2.74
C ALA A 130 26.56 2.81 -3.94
N ASP A 131 26.16 1.57 -4.25
CA ASP A 131 25.17 1.29 -5.30
C ASP A 131 23.78 1.85 -4.96
N LEU A 132 23.31 1.67 -3.72
CA LEU A 132 22.03 2.25 -3.27
C LEU A 132 22.04 3.79 -3.29
N GLN A 133 23.16 4.43 -2.94
CA GLN A 133 23.30 5.89 -3.05
C GLN A 133 23.18 6.35 -4.52
N LYS A 134 23.83 5.65 -5.43
CA LYS A 134 23.77 5.92 -6.88
C LYS A 134 22.36 5.75 -7.45
N ASP A 135 21.61 4.74 -7.00
CA ASP A 135 20.21 4.52 -7.39
C ASP A 135 19.27 5.61 -6.83
N ILE A 136 19.52 6.08 -5.59
CA ILE A 136 18.81 7.22 -5.00
C ILE A 136 19.08 8.50 -5.80
N GLU A 137 20.33 8.78 -6.17
CA GLU A 137 20.69 9.93 -7.01
C GLU A 137 20.06 9.84 -8.41
N GLY A 138 20.10 8.66 -9.05
CA GLY A 138 19.46 8.43 -10.34
C GLY A 138 17.93 8.57 -10.28
N SER A 139 17.32 8.27 -9.14
CA SER A 139 15.89 8.47 -8.90
C SER A 139 15.54 9.94 -8.71
N ARG A 140 16.32 10.68 -7.90
CA ARG A 140 16.17 12.14 -7.72
C ARG A 140 16.33 12.93 -9.02
N LYS A 141 17.25 12.52 -9.90
CA LYS A 141 17.41 13.13 -11.23
C LYS A 141 16.15 12.95 -12.09
N ARG A 142 15.62 11.72 -12.17
CA ARG A 142 14.37 11.43 -12.89
C ARG A 142 13.16 12.17 -12.29
N GLU A 143 13.09 12.28 -10.97
CA GLU A 143 12.05 13.07 -10.28
C GLU A 143 12.14 14.56 -10.64
N SER A 144 13.34 15.13 -10.65
CA SER A 144 13.56 16.52 -11.07
C SER A 144 13.18 16.76 -12.54
N GLU A 145 13.51 15.83 -13.44
CA GLU A 145 13.09 15.89 -14.85
C GLU A 145 11.56 15.81 -15.01
N LEU A 146 10.90 14.93 -14.24
CA LEU A 146 9.45 14.79 -14.23
C LEU A 146 8.74 16.03 -13.65
N LEU A 147 9.31 16.66 -12.63
CA LEU A 147 8.81 17.93 -12.09
C LEU A 147 8.89 19.06 -13.13
N ILE A 148 10.02 19.19 -13.85
CA ILE A 148 10.18 20.15 -14.94
C ILE A 148 9.19 19.87 -16.09
N PHE A 149 8.93 18.60 -16.41
CA PHE A 149 7.92 18.23 -17.39
C PHE A 149 6.50 18.62 -16.93
N THR A 150 6.18 18.37 -15.65
CA THR A 150 4.89 18.70 -15.03
C THR A 150 4.67 20.21 -14.97
N GLU A 151 5.69 20.99 -14.66
CA GLU A 151 5.67 22.46 -14.71
C GLU A 151 5.33 22.96 -16.12
N LYS A 152 6.04 22.46 -17.15
CA LYS A 152 5.79 22.80 -18.56
C LYS A 152 4.36 22.44 -19.00
N LEU A 153 3.88 21.26 -18.62
CA LEU A 153 2.52 20.81 -18.93
C LEU A 153 1.47 21.68 -18.25
N THR A 154 1.68 22.04 -16.98
CA THR A 154 0.79 22.90 -16.20
C THR A 154 0.76 24.32 -16.76
N SER A 155 1.93 24.88 -17.09
CA SER A 155 2.05 26.18 -17.75
C SER A 155 1.32 26.20 -19.09
N LYS A 156 1.48 25.16 -19.92
CA LYS A 156 0.79 25.08 -21.22
C LYS A 156 -0.72 24.90 -21.07
N ASN A 157 -1.18 24.15 -20.07
CA ASN A 157 -2.60 24.00 -19.78
C ASN A 157 -3.23 25.32 -19.32
N ALA A 158 -2.55 26.07 -18.43
CA ALA A 158 -2.98 27.40 -18.01
C ALA A 158 -3.04 28.41 -19.19
N GLN A 159 -2.07 28.35 -20.11
CA GLN A 159 -2.11 29.13 -21.35
C GLN A 159 -3.34 28.77 -22.21
N LEU A 160 -3.55 27.48 -22.50
CA LEU A 160 -4.68 27.02 -23.32
C LEU A 160 -6.03 27.35 -22.67
N GLN A 161 -6.13 27.28 -21.34
CA GLN A 161 -7.34 27.66 -20.62
C GLN A 161 -7.61 29.17 -20.69
N SER A 162 -6.57 30.02 -20.65
CA SER A 162 -6.68 31.46 -20.88
C SER A 162 -7.12 31.79 -22.32
N GLU A 163 -6.52 31.12 -23.31
CA GLU A 163 -6.90 31.24 -24.72
C GLU A 163 -8.36 30.81 -24.95
N ASN A 164 -8.78 29.69 -24.36
CA ASN A 164 -10.16 29.19 -24.46
C ASN A 164 -11.17 30.16 -23.80
N ASN A 165 -10.87 30.68 -22.61
CA ASN A 165 -11.70 31.71 -21.95
C ASN A 165 -11.81 33.00 -22.79
N SER A 166 -10.73 33.41 -23.46
CA SER A 166 -10.72 34.55 -24.38
C SER A 166 -11.59 34.32 -25.60
N LEU A 167 -11.48 33.14 -26.22
CA LEU A 167 -12.31 32.72 -27.36
C LEU A 167 -13.79 32.61 -26.96
N GLN A 168 -14.11 32.02 -25.81
CA GLN A 168 -15.48 31.94 -25.29
C GLN A 168 -16.08 33.34 -25.11
N SER A 169 -15.32 34.29 -24.53
CA SER A 169 -15.78 35.68 -24.41
C SER A 169 -16.02 36.37 -25.76
N GLN A 170 -15.29 36.00 -26.81
CA GLN A 170 -15.55 36.48 -28.17
C GLN A 170 -16.81 35.84 -28.77
N VAL A 171 -17.00 34.53 -28.58
CA VAL A 171 -18.22 33.81 -28.98
C VAL A 171 -19.45 34.42 -28.30
N ASP A 172 -19.40 34.65 -26.98
CA ASP A 172 -20.52 35.23 -26.24
C ASP A 172 -20.92 36.63 -26.75
N LYS A 173 -19.92 37.47 -27.07
CA LYS A 173 -20.14 38.81 -27.66
C LYS A 173 -20.76 38.72 -29.06
N LEU A 174 -20.25 37.83 -29.90
CA LEU A 174 -20.79 37.61 -31.25
C LEU A 174 -22.23 37.08 -31.17
N SER A 175 -22.49 36.07 -30.34
CA SER A 175 -23.85 35.54 -30.11
C SER A 175 -24.80 36.57 -29.51
N TYR A 176 -24.33 37.51 -28.69
CA TYR A 176 -25.15 38.63 -28.24
C TYR A 176 -25.50 39.57 -29.41
N SER A 177 -24.51 39.97 -30.22
CA SER A 177 -24.75 40.81 -31.40
C SER A 177 -25.62 40.14 -32.46
N GLU A 178 -25.53 38.81 -32.60
CA GLU A 178 -26.37 38.02 -33.50
C GLU A 178 -27.84 38.07 -33.04
N ARG A 179 -28.12 37.83 -31.76
CA ARG A 179 -29.50 37.94 -31.21
C ARG A 179 -30.05 39.36 -31.33
N GLU A 180 -29.22 40.37 -31.08
CA GLU A 180 -29.60 41.78 -31.22
C GLU A 180 -30.01 42.10 -32.67
N LEU A 181 -29.22 41.64 -33.66
CA LEU A 181 -29.54 41.77 -35.08
C LEU A 181 -30.77 40.94 -35.50
N GLN A 182 -30.95 39.74 -34.96
CA GLN A 182 -32.14 38.91 -35.20
C GLN A 182 -33.41 39.60 -34.68
N ASN A 183 -33.39 40.13 -33.46
CA ASN A 183 -34.50 40.90 -32.87
C ASN A 183 -34.83 42.15 -33.72
N GLN A 184 -33.81 42.89 -34.17
CA GLN A 184 -34.00 44.06 -35.03
C GLN A 184 -34.60 43.67 -36.39
N LEU A 185 -34.15 42.56 -36.98
CA LEU A 185 -34.69 42.04 -38.24
C LEU A 185 -36.14 41.56 -38.08
N GLU A 186 -36.49 40.92 -36.96
CA GLU A 186 -37.87 40.55 -36.65
C GLU A 186 -38.76 41.78 -36.48
N CYS A 187 -38.34 42.79 -35.72
CA CYS A 187 -39.07 44.07 -35.58
C CYS A 187 -39.29 44.77 -36.94
N VAL A 188 -38.28 44.80 -37.81
CA VAL A 188 -38.40 45.37 -39.16
C VAL A 188 -39.34 44.54 -40.04
N GLN A 189 -39.30 43.21 -39.94
CA GLN A 189 -40.20 42.34 -40.69
C GLN A 189 -41.65 42.48 -40.21
N GLN A 190 -41.89 42.54 -38.90
CA GLN A 190 -43.22 42.85 -38.33
C GLN A 190 -43.72 44.21 -38.82
N ALA A 191 -42.90 45.28 -38.74
CA ALA A 191 -43.28 46.61 -39.20
C ALA A 191 -43.58 46.68 -40.71
N LYS A 192 -42.86 45.89 -41.53
CA LYS A 192 -43.10 45.73 -42.96
C LYS A 192 -44.44 45.02 -43.22
N ASP A 193 -44.76 43.96 -42.48
CA ASP A 193 -46.02 43.23 -42.64
C ASP A 193 -47.22 44.07 -42.16
N ASP A 194 -47.04 44.85 -41.09
CA ASP A 194 -47.98 45.89 -40.63
C ASP A 194 -48.22 46.96 -41.70
N LEU A 195 -47.16 47.44 -42.37
CA LEU A 195 -47.28 48.40 -43.46
C LEU A 195 -47.97 47.79 -44.69
N ALA A 196 -47.65 46.54 -45.03
CA ALA A 196 -48.28 45.83 -46.14
C ALA A 196 -49.79 45.60 -45.90
N THR A 197 -50.19 45.22 -44.69
CA THR A 197 -51.62 45.06 -44.36
C THR A 197 -52.37 46.39 -44.31
N ARG A 198 -51.72 47.49 -43.92
CA ARG A 198 -52.29 48.85 -44.02
C ARG A 198 -52.44 49.29 -45.48
N LEU A 199 -51.42 49.06 -46.31
CA LEU A 199 -51.46 49.37 -47.74
C LEU A 199 -52.59 48.60 -48.43
N GLN A 200 -52.72 47.29 -48.16
CA GLN A 200 -53.82 46.48 -48.69
C GLN A 200 -55.20 47.03 -48.29
N LYS A 201 -55.38 47.44 -47.03
CA LYS A 201 -56.64 48.04 -46.55
C LYS A 201 -56.94 49.37 -47.24
N GLU A 202 -55.94 50.23 -47.45
CA GLU A 202 -56.11 51.46 -48.21
C GLU A 202 -56.43 51.18 -49.68
N GLU A 203 -55.74 50.24 -50.33
CA GLU A 203 -56.07 49.82 -51.70
C GLU A 203 -57.51 49.31 -51.83
N ASP A 204 -57.97 48.50 -50.89
CA ASP A 204 -59.33 47.93 -50.93
C ASP A 204 -60.40 48.99 -50.59
N GLN A 205 -60.11 49.94 -49.70
CA GLN A 205 -60.95 51.13 -49.49
C GLN A 205 -61.01 52.00 -50.74
N ARG A 206 -59.89 52.22 -51.44
CA ARG A 206 -59.86 52.99 -52.70
C ARG A 206 -60.56 52.28 -53.84
N LYS A 207 -60.48 50.94 -53.93
CA LYS A 207 -61.28 50.15 -54.88
C LYS A 207 -62.78 50.35 -54.60
N LEU A 208 -63.22 50.24 -53.35
CA LEU A 208 -64.61 50.44 -52.96
C LEU A 208 -65.09 51.89 -53.22
N GLU A 209 -64.26 52.90 -52.93
CA GLU A 209 -64.52 54.31 -53.25
C GLU A 209 -64.68 54.50 -54.78
N VAL A 210 -63.79 53.92 -55.58
CA VAL A 210 -63.87 53.95 -57.06
C VAL A 210 -65.11 53.23 -57.58
N GLU A 211 -65.44 52.05 -57.05
CA GLU A 211 -66.64 51.27 -57.44
C GLU A 211 -67.93 52.03 -57.10
N THR A 212 -68.01 52.63 -55.90
CA THR A 212 -69.18 53.41 -55.48
C THR A 212 -69.33 54.71 -56.28
N LEU A 213 -68.23 55.41 -56.59
CA LEU A 213 -68.24 56.57 -57.49
C LEU A 213 -68.60 56.18 -58.93
N GLN A 214 -68.15 55.02 -59.43
CA GLN A 214 -68.54 54.51 -60.74
C GLN A 214 -70.04 54.15 -60.78
N ALA A 215 -70.58 53.53 -59.72
CA ALA A 215 -72.00 53.21 -59.62
C ALA A 215 -72.87 54.49 -59.54
N GLN A 216 -72.45 55.50 -58.76
CA GLN A 216 -73.11 56.81 -58.73
C GLN A 216 -73.07 57.50 -60.10
N LEU A 217 -71.91 57.49 -60.77
CA LEU A 217 -71.78 58.05 -62.11
C LEU A 217 -72.64 57.31 -63.14
N ALA A 218 -72.80 56.00 -63.03
CA ALA A 218 -73.68 55.21 -63.89
C ALA A 218 -75.16 55.52 -63.67
N LEU A 219 -75.60 55.67 -62.41
CA LEU A 219 -76.96 56.10 -62.06
C LEU A 219 -77.26 57.50 -62.59
N GLU A 220 -76.38 58.48 -62.35
CA GLU A 220 -76.50 59.84 -62.89
C GLU A 220 -76.50 59.85 -64.43
N GLN A 221 -75.75 58.96 -65.09
CA GLN A 221 -75.81 58.79 -66.55
C GLN A 221 -77.14 58.19 -67.03
N GLU A 222 -77.72 57.23 -66.30
CA GLU A 222 -79.03 56.66 -66.61
C GLU A 222 -80.16 57.68 -66.38
N GLU A 223 -80.11 58.44 -65.28
CA GLU A 223 -81.04 59.55 -65.02
C GLU A 223 -80.92 60.66 -66.08
N LEU A 224 -79.69 61.07 -66.46
CA LEU A 224 -79.47 62.02 -67.55
C LEU A 224 -79.98 61.48 -68.89
N ALA A 225 -79.83 60.17 -69.15
CA ALA A 225 -80.37 59.55 -70.36
C ALA A 225 -81.91 59.54 -70.35
N ALA A 226 -82.54 59.21 -69.22
CA ALA A 226 -83.99 59.22 -69.05
C ALA A 226 -84.59 60.63 -69.13
N LEU A 227 -83.94 61.63 -68.52
CA LEU A 227 -84.31 63.04 -68.68
C LEU A 227 -84.15 63.48 -70.14
N ARG A 228 -83.11 63.02 -70.84
CA ARG A 228 -82.88 63.36 -72.25
C ARG A 228 -83.93 62.74 -73.16
N THR A 229 -84.31 61.47 -72.97
CA THR A 229 -85.42 60.85 -73.71
C THR A 229 -86.72 61.56 -73.39
N HIS A 230 -86.99 61.91 -72.13
CA HIS A 230 -88.20 62.66 -71.77
C HIS A 230 -88.24 64.07 -72.39
N VAL A 231 -87.08 64.75 -72.46
CA VAL A 231 -86.95 66.04 -73.17
C VAL A 231 -87.20 65.88 -74.68
N ASP A 232 -86.77 64.78 -75.29
CA ASP A 232 -87.00 64.50 -76.70
C ASP A 232 -88.46 64.06 -76.97
N GLU A 233 -89.09 63.28 -76.09
CA GLU A 233 -90.53 63.01 -76.06
C GLU A 233 -91.34 64.32 -75.97
N LEU A 234 -91.02 65.21 -75.04
CA LEU A 234 -91.68 66.51 -74.90
C LEU A 234 -91.46 67.42 -76.12
N LYS A 235 -90.31 67.32 -76.82
CA LYS A 235 -90.10 68.01 -78.10
C LYS A 235 -90.98 67.43 -79.20
N ASP A 236 -91.15 66.11 -79.27
CA ASP A 236 -92.01 65.45 -80.26
C ASP A 236 -93.50 65.63 -79.95
N GLU A 237 -93.90 65.66 -78.68
CA GLU A 237 -95.21 66.12 -78.26
C GLU A 237 -95.42 67.59 -78.61
N LEU A 238 -94.47 68.48 -78.34
CA LEU A 238 -94.56 69.88 -78.77
C LEU A 238 -94.62 70.00 -80.30
N ALA A 239 -93.90 69.16 -81.05
CA ALA A 239 -93.92 69.15 -82.52
C ALA A 239 -95.25 68.61 -83.05
N THR A 240 -95.79 67.54 -82.48
CA THR A 240 -97.10 66.98 -82.84
C THR A 240 -98.24 67.88 -82.40
N GLN A 241 -98.15 68.57 -81.26
CA GLN A 241 -99.07 69.63 -80.85
C GLN A 241 -98.97 70.84 -81.77
N LYS A 242 -97.77 71.28 -82.17
CA LYS A 242 -97.62 72.32 -83.21
C LYS A 242 -98.24 71.89 -84.54
N ARG A 243 -98.09 70.61 -84.97
CA ARG A 243 -98.77 70.06 -86.15
C ARG A 243 -100.29 69.98 -85.96
N LYS A 244 -100.79 69.55 -84.80
CA LYS A 244 -102.22 69.53 -84.44
C LYS A 244 -102.81 70.93 -84.39
N HIS A 245 -102.14 71.90 -83.79
CA HIS A 245 -102.56 73.31 -83.77
C HIS A 245 -102.48 73.93 -85.17
N ALA A 246 -101.50 73.58 -86.01
CA ALA A 246 -101.46 74.02 -87.41
C ALA A 246 -102.57 73.36 -88.26
N ALA A 247 -102.90 72.09 -88.00
CA ALA A 247 -104.02 71.39 -88.62
C ALA A 247 -105.36 71.95 -88.14
N ASN A 248 -105.52 72.19 -86.84
CA ASN A 248 -106.67 72.83 -86.22
C ASN A 248 -106.77 74.31 -86.60
N LEU A 249 -105.69 75.01 -86.94
CA LEU A 249 -105.73 76.36 -87.51
C LEU A 249 -106.15 76.32 -88.98
N LYS A 250 -105.71 75.32 -89.76
CA LYS A 250 -106.25 75.07 -91.10
C LYS A 250 -107.73 74.66 -91.06
N ASP A 251 -108.13 73.88 -90.05
CA ASP A 251 -109.51 73.45 -89.89
C ASP A 251 -110.37 74.55 -89.30
N LEU A 252 -109.93 75.32 -88.28
CA LEU A 252 -110.59 76.56 -87.87
C LEU A 252 -110.61 77.60 -88.99
N ALA A 253 -109.63 77.66 -89.90
CA ALA A 253 -109.71 78.52 -91.07
C ALA A 253 -110.81 78.03 -92.02
N LYS A 254 -110.94 76.72 -92.27
CA LYS A 254 -112.07 76.13 -93.02
C LYS A 254 -113.40 76.33 -92.30
N GLN A 255 -113.45 76.16 -90.98
CA GLN A 255 -114.62 76.34 -90.14
C GLN A 255 -114.98 77.81 -89.98
N LEU A 256 -114.04 78.77 -90.05
CA LEU A 256 -114.32 80.21 -90.20
C LEU A 256 -114.85 80.52 -91.60
N GLN A 257 -114.36 79.83 -92.63
CA GLN A 257 -114.90 79.95 -94.00
C GLN A 257 -116.30 79.35 -94.13
N LEU A 258 -116.61 78.28 -93.38
CA LEU A 258 -117.91 77.63 -93.28
C LEU A 258 -118.85 78.32 -92.29
N ALA A 259 -118.35 78.91 -91.20
CA ALA A 259 -119.11 79.72 -90.25
C ALA A 259 -119.40 81.11 -90.80
N ARG A 260 -118.53 81.68 -91.66
CA ARG A 260 -118.92 82.81 -92.54
C ARG A 260 -120.04 82.46 -93.54
N ARG A 261 -120.36 81.17 -93.72
CA ARG A 261 -121.52 80.66 -94.48
C ARG A 261 -122.61 80.04 -93.59
N LYS A 262 -122.45 80.08 -92.26
CA LYS A 262 -123.38 79.56 -91.24
C LYS A 262 -123.42 80.43 -89.99
N LEU A 263 -123.29 81.75 -90.18
CA LEU A 263 -123.57 82.80 -89.19
C LEU A 263 -124.89 83.54 -89.56
N ASP A 264 -125.79 82.83 -90.24
CA ASP A 264 -127.18 83.23 -90.54
C ASP A 264 -128.20 82.50 -89.62
N GLN A 265 -127.72 81.76 -88.62
CA GLN A 265 -128.56 81.09 -87.62
C GLN A 265 -127.80 80.90 -86.29
N MET A 266 -128.08 81.81 -85.35
CA MET A 266 -128.61 81.51 -84.01
C MET A 266 -128.93 80.02 -83.72
N GLU A 267 -128.76 79.46 -82.51
CA GLU A 267 -128.31 80.01 -81.22
C GLU A 267 -128.10 78.87 -80.18
N ASN A 268 -127.41 79.19 -79.08
CA ASN A 268 -127.59 78.67 -77.71
C ASN A 268 -127.35 77.19 -77.32
N GLY A 269 -126.57 77.03 -76.23
CA GLY A 269 -126.71 75.97 -75.22
C GLY A 269 -125.74 74.77 -75.27
N ASN A 270 -125.42 74.06 -74.17
CA ASN A 270 -125.69 74.28 -72.74
C ASN A 270 -124.94 73.23 -71.85
N TYR A 271 -124.07 73.64 -70.89
CA TYR A 271 -123.70 72.93 -69.61
C TYR A 271 -123.09 71.47 -69.70
N ASP A 272 -122.53 70.76 -68.67
CA ASP A 272 -122.27 70.96 -67.21
C ASP A 272 -121.11 70.02 -66.70
N LYS A 273 -120.60 70.26 -65.46
CA LYS A 273 -120.14 69.26 -64.42
C LYS A 273 -118.89 68.35 -64.60
N GLU A 274 -118.25 67.78 -63.55
CA GLU A 274 -117.54 68.24 -62.30
C GLU A 274 -116.72 67.04 -61.69
N VAL A 275 -116.07 67.21 -60.51
CA VAL A 275 -115.62 66.17 -59.51
C VAL A 275 -114.20 65.57 -59.76
N SER A 276 -113.13 65.96 -59.03
CA SER A 276 -112.67 65.58 -57.65
C SER A 276 -112.08 64.15 -57.54
N SER A 277 -111.19 63.75 -56.60
CA SER A 277 -110.21 64.38 -55.68
C SER A 277 -109.47 63.27 -54.87
N MET A 278 -108.35 63.60 -54.18
CA MET A 278 -107.92 63.03 -52.86
C MET A 278 -107.05 61.74 -52.77
N GLY A 279 -106.04 61.74 -51.87
CA GLY A 279 -105.36 60.53 -51.33
C GLY A 279 -103.89 60.73 -50.86
N SER A 280 -103.50 60.29 -49.65
CA SER A 280 -102.13 60.45 -49.07
C SER A 280 -101.83 59.50 -47.88
N ARG A 281 -100.55 59.44 -47.42
CA ARG A 281 -100.01 58.88 -46.12
C ARG A 281 -99.76 57.35 -46.02
N SER A 282 -98.93 56.76 -45.10
CA SER A 282 -97.69 57.09 -44.32
C SER A 282 -97.27 55.86 -43.43
N SER A 283 -96.06 55.88 -42.80
CA SER A 283 -95.63 55.12 -41.57
C SER A 283 -95.11 53.66 -41.72
N SER A 284 -94.28 53.02 -40.86
CA SER A 284 -93.33 53.41 -39.75
C SER A 284 -92.63 52.18 -39.05
N SER A 285 -91.40 52.33 -38.49
CA SER A 285 -90.77 51.60 -37.31
C SER A 285 -90.59 50.05 -37.32
N GLY A 286 -89.70 49.35 -36.56
CA GLY A 286 -88.57 49.67 -35.63
C GLY A 286 -88.57 48.89 -34.27
N SER A 287 -87.59 47.99 -33.94
CA SER A 287 -87.34 47.40 -32.58
C SER A 287 -86.02 46.55 -32.44
N LEU A 288 -85.63 46.10 -31.22
CA LEU A 288 -84.26 45.66 -30.78
C LEU A 288 -84.13 44.31 -29.98
N ASN A 289 -82.97 43.63 -30.17
CA ASN A 289 -82.08 42.82 -29.26
C ASN A 289 -82.53 41.71 -28.27
N ALA A 290 -81.80 40.56 -28.25
CA ALA A 290 -81.41 39.78 -27.04
C ALA A 290 -80.28 38.68 -27.22
N ARG A 291 -79.08 38.96 -26.66
CA ARG A 291 -77.99 38.15 -25.99
C ARG A 291 -77.88 36.59 -26.06
N SER A 292 -76.63 36.09 -26.16
CA SER A 292 -76.05 35.01 -25.29
C SER A 292 -74.49 34.88 -25.41
N SER A 293 -73.81 34.37 -24.37
CA SER A 293 -72.36 34.01 -24.33
C SER A 293 -72.02 33.14 -23.09
N ASN A 294 -71.03 32.24 -23.14
CA ASN A 294 -70.12 31.85 -22.03
C ASN A 294 -69.13 30.70 -22.36
N GLU A 295 -68.08 30.59 -21.53
CA GLU A 295 -66.80 29.84 -21.62
C GLU A 295 -66.38 29.34 -20.21
N ASP A 296 -65.40 28.45 -19.90
CA ASP A 296 -64.56 27.44 -20.60
C ASP A 296 -63.81 26.58 -19.50
N ARG A 297 -63.13 25.48 -19.87
CA ARG A 297 -62.00 24.79 -19.19
C ARG A 297 -62.15 23.65 -18.15
N SER A 298 -61.15 22.75 -18.23
CA SER A 298 -60.61 21.78 -17.24
C SER A 298 -59.08 22.01 -17.11
N PRO A 299 -58.28 21.40 -16.17
CA PRO A 299 -57.70 20.03 -16.33
C PRO A 299 -57.17 19.27 -15.03
N GLU A 300 -56.64 18.03 -15.20
CA GLU A 300 -55.51 17.32 -14.49
C GLU A 300 -55.33 17.27 -12.93
N ASN A 301 -54.44 16.48 -12.25
CA ASN A 301 -53.86 15.11 -12.37
C ASN A 301 -53.01 14.73 -11.08
N THR A 302 -52.79 13.43 -10.79
CA THR A 302 -51.76 12.79 -9.89
C THR A 302 -51.63 13.09 -8.37
N GLY A 303 -51.33 12.03 -7.57
CA GLY A 303 -50.72 12.11 -6.22
C GLY A 303 -50.78 10.80 -5.40
N SER A 304 -49.68 10.35 -4.78
CA SER A 304 -49.60 9.07 -4.03
C SER A 304 -48.76 9.17 -2.73
N ALA A 305 -49.28 8.69 -1.59
CA ALA A 305 -48.53 8.41 -0.34
C ALA A 305 -49.33 7.44 0.57
N VAL A 306 -48.81 6.25 0.91
CA VAL A 306 -48.08 5.85 2.16
C VAL A 306 -48.97 5.40 3.35
N ALA A 307 -48.76 4.12 3.72
CA ALA A 307 -48.98 3.42 5.01
C ALA A 307 -50.36 3.40 5.72
N VAL A 308 -50.82 2.19 6.07
CA VAL A 308 -50.99 1.75 7.50
C VAL A 308 -50.73 0.24 7.61
N ASP A 309 -50.11 -0.11 8.74
CA ASP A 309 -49.77 -1.42 9.33
C ASP A 309 -50.86 -2.52 9.30
N SER A 310 -50.44 -3.77 9.12
CA SER A 310 -51.24 -4.97 9.45
C SER A 310 -50.34 -6.21 9.59
N PHE A 311 -50.06 -6.62 10.82
CA PHE A 311 -49.34 -7.87 11.13
C PHE A 311 -50.27 -9.09 10.99
N PRO A 312 -49.92 -10.14 10.20
CA PRO A 312 -50.63 -11.40 10.22
C PRO A 312 -50.23 -12.25 11.44
N GLU A 313 -51.21 -12.79 12.15
CA GLU A 313 -51.00 -13.76 13.24
C GLU A 313 -50.34 -15.03 12.68
N VAL A 314 -49.09 -15.30 13.06
CA VAL A 314 -48.30 -16.40 12.48
C VAL A 314 -48.74 -17.74 13.08
N ASP A 315 -49.21 -18.64 12.22
CA ASP A 315 -49.60 -20.01 12.59
C ASP A 315 -48.47 -20.73 13.35
N LYS A 316 -48.81 -21.18 14.56
CA LYS A 316 -47.91 -21.88 15.49
C LYS A 316 -47.37 -23.18 14.87
N ALA A 317 -48.13 -23.85 14.00
CA ALA A 317 -47.67 -25.03 13.28
C ALA A 317 -46.52 -24.70 12.32
N VAL A 318 -46.66 -23.61 11.53
CA VAL A 318 -45.62 -23.14 10.60
C VAL A 318 -44.36 -22.68 11.35
N LEU A 319 -44.52 -22.04 12.51
CA LEU A 319 -43.38 -21.66 13.34
C LEU A 319 -42.64 -22.88 13.90
N VAL A 320 -43.35 -23.88 14.42
CA VAL A 320 -42.75 -25.15 14.87
C VAL A 320 -42.05 -25.87 13.72
N GLU A 321 -42.66 -25.94 12.53
CA GLU A 321 -42.03 -26.55 11.36
C GLU A 321 -40.76 -25.79 10.94
N ARG A 322 -40.77 -24.45 10.99
CA ARG A 322 -39.60 -23.61 10.71
C ARG A 322 -38.50 -23.85 11.75
N ILE A 323 -38.84 -23.99 13.03
CA ILE A 323 -37.89 -24.32 14.11
C ILE A 323 -37.28 -25.70 13.86
N LEU A 324 -38.07 -26.72 13.50
CA LEU A 324 -37.55 -28.07 13.19
C LEU A 324 -36.64 -28.07 11.97
N ARG A 325 -36.98 -27.35 10.89
CA ARG A 325 -36.11 -27.16 9.72
C ARG A 325 -34.80 -26.45 10.10
N LEU A 326 -34.86 -25.42 10.96
CA LEU A 326 -33.69 -24.70 11.46
C LEU A 326 -32.81 -25.58 12.35
N GLN A 327 -33.39 -26.35 13.28
CA GLN A 327 -32.66 -27.30 14.12
C GLN A 327 -31.97 -28.39 13.29
N LYS A 328 -32.64 -28.93 12.26
CA LYS A 328 -32.05 -29.91 11.33
C LYS A 328 -30.94 -29.29 10.47
N ALA A 329 -31.05 -28.03 10.08
CA ALA A 329 -29.99 -27.30 9.40
C ALA A 329 -28.81 -26.97 10.34
N HIS A 330 -29.09 -26.67 11.61
CA HIS A 330 -28.09 -26.43 12.65
C HIS A 330 -27.30 -27.69 12.98
N ALA A 331 -27.98 -28.84 13.17
CA ALA A 331 -27.34 -30.13 13.43
C ALA A 331 -26.34 -30.49 12.30
N ARG A 332 -26.76 -30.39 11.03
CA ARG A 332 -25.88 -30.61 9.87
C ARG A 332 -24.68 -29.65 9.81
N LYS A 333 -24.86 -28.40 10.25
CA LYS A 333 -23.75 -27.44 10.37
C LYS A 333 -22.81 -27.82 11.52
N ASN A 334 -23.33 -28.34 12.63
CA ASN A 334 -22.53 -28.81 13.76
C ASN A 334 -21.69 -30.04 13.38
N GLU A 335 -22.31 -31.06 12.76
CA GLU A 335 -21.61 -32.23 12.20
C GLU A 335 -20.49 -31.80 11.23
N LYS A 336 -20.74 -30.80 10.38
CA LYS A 336 -19.73 -30.27 9.46
C LYS A 336 -18.63 -29.47 10.15
N MET A 337 -18.95 -28.79 11.25
CA MET A 337 -18.00 -28.05 12.08
C MET A 337 -17.08 -29.02 12.83
N GLU A 338 -17.65 -30.02 13.51
CA GLU A 338 -16.91 -31.11 14.17
C GLU A 338 -15.97 -31.84 13.18
N PHE A 339 -16.45 -32.19 11.98
CA PHE A 339 -15.61 -32.77 10.92
C PHE A 339 -14.44 -31.85 10.53
N MET A 340 -14.66 -30.54 10.41
CA MET A 340 -13.59 -29.60 10.05
C MET A 340 -12.62 -29.39 11.21
N GLU A 341 -13.09 -29.38 12.45
CA GLU A 341 -12.22 -29.35 13.64
C GLU A 341 -11.31 -30.57 13.72
N ASP A 342 -11.83 -31.78 13.46
CA ASP A 342 -11.01 -33.00 13.46
C ASP A 342 -10.00 -33.03 12.30
N HIS A 343 -10.40 -32.55 11.11
CA HIS A 343 -9.45 -32.37 10.00
C HIS A 343 -8.36 -31.34 10.31
N ILE A 344 -8.70 -30.24 11.00
CA ILE A 344 -7.73 -29.24 11.47
C ILE A 344 -6.79 -29.86 12.52
N LYS A 345 -7.29 -30.66 13.48
CA LYS A 345 -6.45 -31.39 14.45
C LYS A 345 -5.46 -32.31 13.75
N GLN A 346 -5.91 -33.09 12.76
CA GLN A 346 -5.06 -33.98 11.96
C GLN A 346 -3.98 -33.20 11.18
N LEU A 347 -4.35 -32.09 10.51
CA LEU A 347 -3.41 -31.23 9.80
C LEU A 347 -2.37 -30.62 10.76
N VAL A 348 -2.77 -30.18 11.95
CA VAL A 348 -1.85 -29.66 12.98
C VAL A 348 -0.88 -30.74 13.47
N GLU A 349 -1.34 -31.99 13.64
CA GLU A 349 -0.45 -33.11 13.96
C GLU A 349 0.52 -33.45 12.82
N GLU A 350 0.06 -33.45 11.57
CA GLU A 350 0.94 -33.64 10.41
C GLU A 350 1.98 -32.55 10.30
N ILE A 351 1.60 -31.28 10.48
CA ILE A 351 2.53 -30.16 10.50
C ILE A 351 3.56 -30.38 11.62
N ARG A 352 3.14 -30.70 12.84
CA ARG A 352 4.07 -31.00 13.96
C ARG A 352 5.00 -32.17 13.66
N LYS A 353 4.52 -33.24 13.02
CA LYS A 353 5.35 -34.38 12.59
C LYS A 353 6.37 -33.95 11.51
N LYS A 354 5.93 -33.22 10.48
CA LYS A 354 6.80 -32.70 9.40
C LYS A 354 7.83 -31.71 9.94
N THR A 355 7.46 -30.79 10.85
CA THR A 355 8.39 -29.88 11.53
C THR A 355 9.45 -30.63 12.33
N LYS A 356 9.08 -31.67 13.10
CA LYS A 356 10.06 -32.50 13.82
C LYS A 356 11.02 -33.22 12.88
N ILE A 357 10.52 -33.73 11.74
CA ILE A 357 11.36 -34.36 10.71
C ILE A 357 12.33 -33.31 10.14
N ILE A 358 11.85 -32.14 9.70
CA ILE A 358 12.67 -31.05 9.17
C ILE A 358 13.74 -30.60 10.19
N GLN A 359 13.37 -30.41 11.46
CA GLN A 359 14.33 -30.10 12.53
C GLN A 359 15.39 -31.19 12.69
N SER A 360 15.00 -32.47 12.61
CA SER A 360 15.95 -33.60 12.67
C SER A 360 16.86 -33.71 11.45
N TYR A 361 16.45 -33.23 10.27
CA TYR A 361 17.32 -33.13 9.10
C TYR A 361 18.28 -31.94 9.23
N ILE A 362 17.79 -30.75 9.60
CA ILE A 362 18.61 -29.54 9.83
C ILE A 362 19.70 -29.77 10.89
N LEU A 363 19.43 -30.57 11.92
CA LEU A 363 20.42 -30.90 12.97
C LEU A 363 21.36 -32.05 12.59
N ARG A 364 21.15 -32.73 11.45
CA ARG A 364 21.94 -33.90 11.02
C ARG A 364 22.74 -33.65 9.74
N GLU A 365 22.28 -32.75 8.86
CA GLU A 365 22.95 -32.39 7.62
C GLU A 365 23.54 -30.98 7.69
N GLU A 366 24.77 -30.84 7.23
CA GLU A 366 25.45 -29.55 7.14
C GLU A 366 24.77 -28.64 6.10
N ALA A 367 24.66 -27.34 6.43
CA ALA A 367 23.93 -26.38 5.62
C ALA A 367 24.57 -26.19 4.23
N GLY A 368 24.04 -26.90 3.23
CA GLY A 368 24.48 -26.86 1.84
C GLY A 368 24.27 -28.17 1.08
N THR A 369 24.28 -29.31 1.77
CA THR A 369 24.27 -30.66 1.14
C THR A 369 23.01 -31.01 0.36
N LEU A 370 21.88 -30.36 0.63
CA LEU A 370 20.60 -30.55 -0.07
C LEU A 370 20.36 -29.55 -1.22
N SER A 371 21.26 -28.60 -1.46
CA SER A 371 21.13 -27.69 -2.60
C SER A 371 21.52 -28.44 -3.87
N SER A 372 20.59 -28.53 -4.82
CA SER A 372 20.93 -29.08 -6.15
C SER A 372 21.87 -28.10 -6.86
N GLU A 373 22.84 -28.59 -7.62
CA GLU A 373 23.73 -27.77 -8.43
C GLU A 373 22.94 -26.78 -9.33
N ALA A 374 21.78 -27.20 -9.85
CA ALA A 374 20.88 -26.34 -10.60
C ALA A 374 20.23 -25.23 -9.76
N SER A 375 19.94 -25.47 -8.47
CA SER A 375 19.42 -24.45 -7.56
C SER A 375 20.49 -23.50 -7.06
N ASP A 376 21.74 -23.94 -6.91
CA ASP A 376 22.86 -23.05 -6.59
C ASP A 376 23.25 -22.21 -7.80
N PHE A 377 23.27 -22.79 -9.01
CA PHE A 377 23.46 -22.03 -10.24
C PHE A 377 22.37 -20.96 -10.41
N ASN A 378 21.10 -21.30 -10.15
CA ASN A 378 20.00 -20.34 -10.14
C ASN A 378 20.11 -19.30 -9.01
N LYS A 379 20.52 -19.66 -7.79
CA LYS A 379 20.78 -18.68 -6.71
C LYS A 379 21.89 -17.71 -7.08
N VAL A 380 22.99 -18.18 -7.64
CA VAL A 380 24.10 -17.35 -8.12
C VAL A 380 23.65 -16.47 -9.28
N HIS A 381 22.80 -16.97 -10.18
CA HIS A 381 22.20 -16.14 -11.23
C HIS A 381 21.26 -15.06 -10.66
N LEU A 382 20.44 -15.41 -9.67
CA LEU A 382 19.48 -14.53 -9.02
C LEU A 382 20.17 -13.46 -8.15
N SER A 383 21.30 -13.79 -7.50
CA SER A 383 22.08 -12.84 -6.71
C SER A 383 22.96 -11.93 -7.56
N ARG A 384 23.51 -12.43 -8.69
CA ARG A 384 24.35 -11.62 -9.60
C ARG A 384 23.56 -10.75 -10.57
N ARG A 385 22.41 -11.22 -11.07
CA ARG A 385 21.59 -10.49 -12.06
C ARG A 385 20.41 -9.74 -11.42
N GLY A 386 20.04 -10.12 -10.21
CA GLY A 386 18.74 -9.82 -9.65
C GLY A 386 17.64 -10.65 -10.32
N GLY A 387 16.61 -11.05 -9.57
CA GLY A 387 15.44 -11.71 -10.16
C GLY A 387 14.56 -10.73 -10.95
N ILE A 388 13.46 -11.24 -11.52
CA ILE A 388 12.48 -10.45 -12.30
C ILE A 388 11.99 -9.21 -11.51
N MET A 389 11.84 -9.31 -10.19
CA MET A 389 11.52 -8.17 -9.31
C MET A 389 12.65 -7.13 -9.23
N ALA A 390 13.92 -7.55 -9.23
CA ALA A 390 15.03 -6.61 -9.32
C ALA A 390 15.00 -5.89 -10.67
N SER A 391 14.83 -6.59 -11.80
CA SER A 391 14.70 -5.99 -13.13
C SER A 391 13.45 -5.12 -13.35
N LEU A 392 12.47 -5.17 -12.43
CA LEU A 392 11.32 -4.26 -12.40
C LEU A 392 11.63 -2.93 -11.68
N TYR A 393 12.52 -2.94 -10.69
CA TYR A 393 12.91 -1.74 -9.93
C TYR A 393 14.22 -1.11 -10.43
N THR A 394 15.16 -1.93 -10.90
CA THR A 394 16.39 -1.52 -11.58
C THR A 394 16.17 -1.65 -13.09
N SER A 395 16.30 -0.55 -13.82
CA SER A 395 15.94 -0.47 -15.25
C SER A 395 17.01 -1.09 -16.16
N HIS A 396 17.30 -2.38 -15.97
CA HIS A 396 18.29 -3.12 -16.75
C HIS A 396 17.63 -3.74 -18.00
N PRO A 397 18.00 -3.35 -19.24
CA PRO A 397 17.23 -3.64 -20.46
C PRO A 397 17.42 -5.07 -21.00
N ALA A 398 17.69 -6.05 -20.13
CA ALA A 398 18.08 -7.40 -20.55
C ALA A 398 17.64 -8.48 -19.54
N ASP A 399 16.34 -8.67 -19.37
CA ASP A 399 15.83 -9.98 -18.95
C ASP A 399 14.71 -10.47 -19.88
N SER A 400 14.99 -11.55 -20.60
CA SER A 400 14.07 -12.11 -21.62
C SER A 400 12.83 -12.76 -21.00
N GLY A 401 12.78 -12.90 -19.67
CA GLY A 401 11.61 -13.35 -18.92
C GLY A 401 10.64 -12.24 -18.49
N LEU A 402 11.04 -10.96 -18.56
CA LEU A 402 10.17 -9.84 -18.17
C LEU A 402 9.24 -9.44 -19.33
N THR A 403 8.14 -10.18 -19.50
CA THR A 403 7.11 -9.83 -20.48
C THR A 403 6.18 -8.73 -19.95
N LEU A 404 5.55 -7.97 -20.86
CA LEU A 404 4.54 -6.96 -20.53
C LEU A 404 3.34 -7.55 -19.77
N GLU A 405 2.98 -8.79 -20.06
CA GLU A 405 1.90 -9.50 -19.37
C GLU A 405 2.27 -9.81 -17.90
N LEU A 406 3.49 -10.30 -17.67
CA LEU A 406 4.00 -10.59 -16.32
C LEU A 406 4.18 -9.31 -15.49
N SER A 407 4.64 -8.20 -16.09
CA SER A 407 4.76 -6.93 -15.37
C SER A 407 3.40 -6.34 -14.96
N LEU A 408 2.37 -6.47 -15.82
CA LEU A 408 1.00 -6.10 -15.48
C LEU A 408 0.39 -7.01 -14.40
N GLU A 409 0.69 -8.31 -14.41
CA GLU A 409 0.25 -9.24 -13.34
C GLU A 409 0.91 -8.91 -12.00
N ILE A 410 2.23 -8.64 -11.98
CA ILE A 410 2.96 -8.24 -10.78
C ILE A 410 2.41 -6.91 -10.24
N ASN A 411 2.14 -5.94 -11.12
CA ASN A 411 1.57 -4.66 -10.71
C ASN A 411 0.18 -4.83 -10.06
N ARG A 412 -0.72 -5.63 -10.67
CA ARG A 412 -2.01 -5.99 -10.06
C ARG A 412 -1.88 -6.66 -8.69
N LYS A 413 -0.93 -7.58 -8.51
CA LYS A 413 -0.69 -8.25 -7.22
C LYS A 413 -0.14 -7.27 -6.17
N LEU A 414 0.80 -6.40 -6.54
CA LEU A 414 1.31 -5.35 -5.65
C LEU A 414 0.20 -4.37 -5.25
N GLN A 415 -0.65 -3.97 -6.20
CA GLN A 415 -1.81 -3.11 -5.92
C GLN A 415 -2.78 -3.78 -4.92
N ALA A 416 -3.14 -5.05 -5.13
CA ALA A 416 -4.02 -5.78 -4.21
C ALA A 416 -3.42 -5.91 -2.78
N VAL A 417 -2.11 -6.13 -2.67
CA VAL A 417 -1.41 -6.15 -1.36
C VAL A 417 -1.39 -4.76 -0.72
N LEU A 418 -1.23 -3.70 -1.51
CA LEU A 418 -1.26 -2.31 -1.02
C LEU A 418 -2.66 -1.95 -0.50
N GLU A 419 -3.71 -2.31 -1.23
CA GLU A 419 -5.11 -2.10 -0.87
C GLU A 419 -5.49 -2.84 0.43
N ASP A 420 -5.12 -4.12 0.56
CA ASP A 420 -5.32 -4.90 1.80
C ASP A 420 -4.51 -4.34 2.98
N THR A 421 -3.28 -3.88 2.74
CA THR A 421 -2.42 -3.25 3.77
C THR A 421 -2.98 -1.90 4.23
N LEU A 422 -3.50 -1.09 3.30
CA LEU A 422 -4.18 0.17 3.61
C LEU A 422 -5.47 -0.08 4.41
N LEU A 423 -6.29 -1.05 3.99
CA LEU A 423 -7.51 -1.43 4.70
C LEU A 423 -7.19 -1.88 6.15
N LYS A 424 -6.20 -2.75 6.34
CA LYS A 424 -5.73 -3.17 7.68
C LYS A 424 -5.23 -2.00 8.52
N ASN A 425 -4.50 -1.05 7.94
CA ASN A 425 -4.05 0.14 8.66
C ASN A 425 -5.22 1.07 9.06
N ILE A 426 -6.25 1.20 8.23
CA ILE A 426 -7.48 1.93 8.56
C ILE A 426 -8.19 1.25 9.74
N THR A 427 -8.41 -0.06 9.67
CA THR A 427 -9.06 -0.82 10.78
C THR A 427 -8.22 -0.79 12.07
N LEU A 428 -6.89 -0.86 11.98
CA LEU A 428 -6.01 -0.70 13.16
C LEU A 428 -6.13 0.69 13.78
N LYS A 429 -6.25 1.74 12.95
CA LYS A 429 -6.45 3.13 13.43
C LYS A 429 -7.81 3.30 14.12
N GLU A 430 -8.87 2.71 13.57
CA GLU A 430 -10.20 2.69 14.20
C GLU A 430 -10.17 1.96 15.55
N ASN A 431 -9.57 0.77 15.60
CA ASN A 431 -9.40 0.00 16.84
C ASN A 431 -8.60 0.78 17.91
N LEU A 432 -7.52 1.48 17.51
CA LEU A 432 -6.76 2.37 18.40
C LEU A 432 -7.60 3.52 18.94
N GLN A 433 -8.46 4.11 18.11
CA GLN A 433 -9.36 5.19 18.50
C GLN A 433 -10.43 4.69 19.48
N THR A 434 -11.04 3.52 19.23
CA THR A 434 -11.96 2.86 20.16
C THR A 434 -11.30 2.56 21.50
N LEU A 435 -10.08 1.99 21.49
CA LEU A 435 -9.32 1.72 22.71
C LEU A 435 -9.01 3.01 23.49
N GLY A 436 -8.65 4.09 22.78
CA GLY A 436 -8.49 5.42 23.38
C GLY A 436 -9.76 5.90 24.09
N THR A 437 -10.93 5.78 23.45
CA THR A 437 -12.21 6.17 24.09
C THR A 437 -12.58 5.34 25.30
N GLU A 438 -12.27 4.03 25.32
CA GLU A 438 -12.53 3.20 26.51
C GLU A 438 -11.52 3.49 27.63
N ILE A 439 -10.27 3.82 27.31
CA ILE A 439 -9.28 4.30 28.29
C ILE A 439 -9.76 5.61 28.93
N GLU A 440 -10.23 6.60 28.15
CA GLU A 440 -10.80 7.84 28.69
C GLU A 440 -12.01 7.59 29.60
N ARG A 441 -12.89 6.68 29.19
CA ARG A 441 -14.07 6.26 29.97
C ARG A 441 -13.68 5.59 31.29
N LEU A 442 -12.69 4.69 31.28
CA LEU A 442 -12.15 4.05 32.48
C LEU A 442 -11.44 5.05 33.40
N ILE A 443 -10.72 6.02 32.86
CA ILE A 443 -10.10 7.11 33.64
C ILE A 443 -11.16 7.94 34.34
N LYS A 444 -12.24 8.36 33.64
CA LYS A 444 -13.38 9.07 34.25
C LYS A 444 -14.03 8.26 35.37
N HIS A 445 -14.36 7.00 35.11
CA HIS A 445 -14.98 6.11 36.09
C HIS A 445 -14.08 5.87 37.33
N LYS A 446 -12.76 5.77 37.14
CA LYS A 446 -11.79 5.71 38.25
C LYS A 446 -11.80 7.01 39.07
N HIS A 447 -11.81 8.17 38.42
CA HIS A 447 -11.85 9.46 39.11
C HIS A 447 -13.16 9.67 39.90
N GLU A 448 -14.30 9.23 39.37
CA GLU A 448 -15.59 9.24 40.06
C GLU A 448 -15.58 8.33 41.30
N LEU A 449 -14.95 7.15 41.22
CA LEU A 449 -14.74 6.26 42.36
C LEU A 449 -13.82 6.87 43.43
N GLU A 450 -12.70 7.47 43.01
CA GLU A 450 -11.76 8.17 43.92
C GLU A 450 -12.44 9.37 44.61
N GLN A 451 -13.37 10.06 43.95
CA GLN A 451 -14.17 11.13 44.55
C GLN A 451 -15.21 10.58 45.54
N ARG A 452 -15.91 9.50 45.22
CA ARG A 452 -16.87 8.85 46.15
C ARG A 452 -16.19 8.34 47.41
N ILE A 453 -15.04 7.68 47.27
CA ILE A 453 -14.24 7.20 48.42
C ILE A 453 -13.79 8.35 49.33
N LYS A 454 -13.55 9.55 48.80
CA LYS A 454 -13.22 10.76 49.59
C LYS A 454 -14.43 11.44 50.25
N GLN A 455 -15.65 11.02 49.91
CA GLN A 455 -16.91 11.53 50.47
C GLN A 455 -17.57 10.57 51.46
N THR A 456 -16.94 9.42 51.72
CA THR A 456 -17.36 8.42 52.72
C THR A 456 -16.39 8.41 53.89
#